data_AF-A0AA43BZ90-F1
#
_entry.id   AF-A0AA43BZ90-F1
#
_cell.length_a   1.000
_cell.length_b   1.000
_cell.length_c   1.000
_cell.angle_alpha   90.00
_cell.angle_beta   90.00
_cell.angle_gamma   90.00
#
_symmetry.space_group_name_H-M   'P 1'
#
loop_
_entity.id
_entity.type
_entity.pdbx_description
1 polymer ?
#
loop_
_entity_poly.entity_id
_entity_poly.type
_entity_poly.pdbx_seq_one_letter_code
_entity_poly.pdbx_strand_id
1 'polypeptide(L)'
;MSDSSNQALRAILMVFGLVFIFGVWTLMKVWPAGWQWQPNQAEYEQMIVGVYATLGVFLVMASRNPGQHRSLILFAAWSSLVHSGIMAVQAIRDTAERGHLLGDIPVLAIVGIVLLALAPKSPAMGSAT
;
A
#
# COMPACT_ATOMS: atom_id res chain seq x y z
N MET A 1 -10.06 20.42 3.61
CA MET A 1 -8.75 19.89 4.05
C MET A 1 -7.85 21.09 4.26
N SER A 2 -7.06 21.18 5.32
CA SER A 2 -6.10 22.29 5.43
C SER A 2 -5.05 22.16 4.32
N ASP A 3 -4.49 23.27 3.85
CA ASP A 3 -3.50 23.26 2.76
C ASP A 3 -2.30 22.35 3.07
N SER A 4 -1.84 22.36 4.32
CA SER A 4 -0.77 21.49 4.81
C SER A 4 -1.13 20.00 4.76
N SER A 5 -2.37 19.63 5.10
CA SER A 5 -2.84 18.23 5.05
C SER A 5 -2.95 17.74 3.60
N ASN A 6 -3.36 18.62 2.68
CA ASN A 6 -3.37 18.30 1.25
C ASN A 6 -1.96 18.10 0.70
N GLN A 7 -1.02 18.99 1.04
CA GLN A 7 0.37 18.84 0.64
C GLN A 7 1.00 17.55 1.19
N ALA A 8 0.73 17.21 2.45
CA ALA A 8 1.18 15.97 3.07
C ALA A 8 0.64 14.74 2.33
N LEU A 9 -0.66 14.70 2.01
CA LEU A 9 -1.26 13.60 1.25
C LEU A 9 -0.61 13.44 -0.13
N ARG A 10 -0.37 14.53 -0.85
CA ARG A 10 0.31 14.47 -2.17
C ARG A 10 1.71 13.88 -2.04
N ALA A 11 2.50 14.33 -1.07
CA ALA A 11 3.83 13.80 -0.81
C ALA A 11 3.79 12.31 -0.44
N ILE A 12 2.87 11.91 0.44
CA ILE A 12 2.71 10.51 0.88
C ILE A 12 2.31 9.59 -0.28
N LEU A 13 1.37 10.02 -1.13
CA LEU A 13 0.98 9.26 -2.32
C LEU A 13 2.14 9.08 -3.29
N MET A 14 2.97 10.12 -3.45
CA MET A 14 4.17 10.04 -4.27
C MET A 14 5.19 9.07 -3.67
N VAL A 15 5.48 9.17 -2.38
CA VAL A 15 6.44 8.30 -1.68
C VAL A 15 5.98 6.85 -1.72
N PHE A 16 4.76 6.54 -1.30
CA PHE A 16 4.23 5.18 -1.34
C PHE A 16 4.12 4.64 -2.76
N GLY A 17 3.75 5.49 -3.72
CA GLY A 17 3.73 5.11 -5.12
C GLY A 17 5.10 4.66 -5.63
N LEU A 18 6.15 5.41 -5.33
CA LEU A 18 7.54 5.04 -5.69
C LEU A 18 8.01 3.79 -4.94
N VAL A 19 7.68 3.64 -3.66
CA VAL A 19 7.97 2.43 -2.88
C VAL A 19 7.29 1.21 -3.47
N PHE A 20 6.05 1.32 -3.94
CA PHE A 20 5.38 0.20 -4.61
C PHE A 20 5.96 -0.15 -5.97
N ILE A 21 6.45 0.85 -6.73
CA ILE A 21 7.10 0.61 -8.03
C ILE A 21 8.46 -0.08 -7.86
N PHE A 22 9.30 0.40 -6.94
CA PHE A 22 10.69 -0.05 -6.85
C PHE A 22 10.98 -0.89 -5.61
N GLY A 23 10.33 -0.57 -4.50
CA GLY A 23 10.63 -1.13 -3.18
C GLY A 23 10.26 -2.60 -3.04
N VAL A 24 9.07 -3.03 -3.49
CA VAL A 24 8.61 -4.42 -3.32
C VAL A 24 9.60 -5.41 -3.94
N TRP A 25 9.94 -5.21 -5.23
CA TRP A 25 10.90 -6.07 -5.92
C TRP A 25 12.30 -6.00 -5.28
N THR A 26 12.75 -4.80 -4.92
CA THR A 26 14.07 -4.63 -4.31
C THR A 26 14.17 -5.37 -2.98
N LEU A 27 13.15 -5.23 -2.12
CA LEU A 27 13.11 -5.84 -0.79
C LEU A 27 12.99 -7.36 -0.85
N MET A 28 12.27 -7.92 -1.83
CA MET A 28 12.28 -9.36 -2.11
C MET A 28 13.69 -9.89 -2.42
N LYS A 29 14.56 -9.08 -3.05
CA LYS A 29 15.94 -9.48 -3.39
C LYS A 29 16.93 -9.26 -2.26
N VAL A 30 16.86 -8.12 -1.56
CA VAL A 30 17.85 -7.76 -0.53
C VAL A 30 17.48 -8.25 0.87
N TRP A 31 16.20 -8.50 1.14
CA TRP A 31 15.71 -9.03 2.41
C TRP A 31 14.61 -10.10 2.22
N PRO A 32 14.95 -11.26 1.63
CA PRO A 32 13.97 -12.31 1.33
C PRO A 32 13.20 -12.79 2.55
N ALA A 33 13.86 -12.92 3.70
CA ALA A 33 13.23 -13.41 4.93
C ALA A 33 12.03 -12.58 5.42
N GLY A 34 11.90 -11.32 5.01
CA GLY A 34 10.77 -10.46 5.38
C GLY A 34 9.80 -10.16 4.23
N TRP A 35 10.08 -10.64 3.02
CA TRP A 35 9.40 -10.21 1.78
C TRP A 35 9.12 -11.35 0.80
N GLN A 36 9.69 -12.53 1.03
CA GLN A 36 9.58 -13.69 0.15
C GLN A 36 9.01 -14.91 0.89
N TRP A 37 7.71 -15.12 0.69
CA TRP A 37 6.92 -16.19 1.30
C TRP A 37 7.37 -17.58 0.84
N GLN A 38 7.33 -18.58 1.73
CA GLN A 38 7.66 -19.97 1.41
C GLN A 38 6.43 -20.88 1.27
N PRO A 39 6.50 -21.90 0.40
CA PRO A 39 7.54 -22.12 -0.61
C PRO A 39 7.50 -21.03 -1.69
N ASN A 40 8.67 -20.61 -2.15
CA ASN A 40 8.81 -19.61 -3.22
C ASN A 40 8.00 -20.01 -4.46
N GLN A 41 7.21 -19.06 -4.97
CA GLN A 41 6.42 -19.16 -6.21
C GLN A 41 6.73 -17.97 -7.12
N ALA A 42 7.72 -18.11 -8.00
CA ALA A 42 8.25 -17.01 -8.79
C ALA A 42 7.20 -16.33 -9.69
N GLU A 43 6.27 -17.10 -10.26
CA GLU A 43 5.19 -16.57 -11.10
C GLU A 43 4.23 -15.71 -10.28
N TYR A 44 3.88 -16.15 -9.07
CA TYR A 44 3.03 -15.38 -8.15
C TYR A 44 3.73 -14.13 -7.64
N GLU A 45 5.02 -14.22 -7.28
CA GLU A 45 5.84 -13.07 -6.89
C GLU A 45 5.89 -12.02 -8.01
N GLN A 46 6.11 -12.45 -9.25
CA GLN A 46 6.10 -11.55 -10.40
C GLN A 46 4.74 -10.87 -10.60
N MET A 47 3.63 -11.59 -10.42
CA MET A 47 2.28 -11.03 -10.47
C MET A 47 2.08 -9.98 -9.37
N ILE A 48 2.48 -10.27 -8.13
CA ILE A 48 2.37 -9.35 -6.99
C ILE A 48 3.19 -8.08 -7.23
N VAL A 49 4.44 -8.21 -7.68
CA VAL A 49 5.28 -7.06 -8.05
C VAL A 49 4.59 -6.22 -9.13
N GLY A 50 4.03 -6.84 -10.17
CA GLY A 50 3.33 -6.13 -11.24
C GLY A 50 2.08 -5.39 -10.76
N VAL A 51 1.28 -6.00 -9.88
CA VAL A 51 0.08 -5.38 -9.30
C VAL A 51 0.45 -4.19 -8.42
N TYR A 52 1.43 -4.34 -7.52
CA TYR A 52 1.88 -3.22 -6.67
C TYR A 52 2.54 -2.11 -7.50
N ALA A 53 3.37 -2.43 -8.48
CA ALA A 53 3.98 -1.42 -9.34
C ALA A 53 2.91 -0.62 -10.10
N THR A 54 1.89 -1.30 -10.63
CA THR A 54 0.74 -0.64 -11.26
C THR A 54 0.01 0.26 -10.28
N LEU A 55 -0.36 -0.25 -9.09
CA LEU A 55 -0.97 0.55 -8.03
C LEU A 55 -0.10 1.77 -7.69
N GLY A 56 1.22 1.60 -7.63
CA GLY A 56 2.18 2.67 -7.37
C GLY A 56 2.14 3.78 -8.43
N VAL A 57 2.08 3.43 -9.71
CA VAL A 57 1.89 4.41 -10.81
C VAL A 57 0.61 5.21 -10.60
N PHE A 58 -0.49 4.53 -10.29
CA PHE A 58 -1.77 5.18 -10.04
C PHE A 58 -1.74 6.09 -8.80
N LEU A 59 -1.02 5.72 -7.73
CA LEU A 59 -0.82 6.59 -6.56
C LEU A 59 0.03 7.82 -6.90
N VAL A 60 1.10 7.67 -7.69
CA VAL A 60 1.89 8.81 -8.19
C VAL A 60 1.01 9.73 -9.04
N MET A 61 0.15 9.20 -9.91
CA MET A 61 -0.81 10.00 -10.66
C MET A 61 -1.81 10.72 -9.74
N ALA A 62 -2.33 10.00 -8.74
CA ALA A 62 -3.28 10.54 -7.76
C ALA A 62 -2.68 11.68 -6.92
N SER A 63 -1.36 11.67 -6.68
CA SER A 63 -0.67 12.76 -5.98
C SER A 63 -0.84 14.13 -6.64
N ARG A 64 -1.16 14.19 -7.94
CA ARG A 64 -1.39 15.46 -8.65
C ARG A 64 -2.72 16.10 -8.23
N ASN A 65 -3.76 15.29 -8.04
CA ASN A 65 -5.08 15.74 -7.61
C ASN A 65 -5.78 14.68 -6.73
N PRO A 66 -5.41 14.53 -5.45
CA PRO A 66 -5.88 13.42 -4.62
C PRO A 66 -7.39 13.39 -4.45
N GLY A 67 -8.04 14.56 -4.46
CA GLY A 67 -9.49 14.69 -4.27
C GLY A 67 -10.33 13.96 -5.32
N GLN A 68 -9.83 13.85 -6.56
CA GLN A 68 -10.51 13.13 -7.64
C GLN A 68 -10.28 11.62 -7.61
N HIS A 69 -9.33 11.14 -6.81
CA HIS A 69 -8.90 9.74 -6.78
C HIS A 69 -9.21 9.06 -5.43
N ARG A 70 -10.24 9.52 -4.72
CA ARG A 70 -10.60 9.01 -3.40
C ARG A 70 -10.83 7.50 -3.37
N SER A 71 -11.53 6.93 -4.36
CA SER A 71 -11.80 5.49 -4.42
C SER A 71 -10.50 4.67 -4.54
N LEU A 72 -9.56 5.13 -5.37
CA LEU A 72 -8.23 4.53 -5.50
C LEU A 72 -7.44 4.59 -4.19
N ILE A 73 -7.45 5.73 -3.50
CA ILE A 73 -6.73 5.90 -2.22
C ILE A 73 -7.32 4.98 -1.16
N LEU A 74 -8.65 4.90 -1.06
CA LEU A 74 -9.33 3.98 -0.14
C LEU A 74 -9.08 2.52 -0.51
N PHE A 75 -9.08 2.19 -1.80
CA PHE A 75 -8.76 0.85 -2.27
C PHE A 75 -7.32 0.48 -1.86
N ALA A 76 -6.34 1.35 -2.12
CA ALA A 76 -4.95 1.12 -1.71
C ALA A 76 -4.83 0.94 -0.19
N ALA A 77 -5.56 1.75 0.58
CA ALA A 77 -5.52 1.69 2.03
C ALA A 77 -6.13 0.39 2.58
N TRP A 78 -7.36 0.05 2.18
CA TRP A 78 -8.05 -1.15 2.64
C TRP A 78 -7.42 -2.43 2.12
N SER A 79 -7.01 -2.46 0.85
CA SER A 79 -6.31 -3.63 0.30
C SER A 79 -5.00 -3.90 1.04
N SER A 80 -4.22 -2.87 1.38
CA SER A 80 -2.99 -3.03 2.18
C SER A 80 -3.28 -3.57 3.58
N LEU A 81 -4.33 -3.10 4.25
CA LEU A 81 -4.72 -3.60 5.59
C LEU A 81 -5.19 -5.05 5.54
N VAL A 82 -6.04 -5.41 4.58
CA VAL A 82 -6.53 -6.78 4.41
C VAL A 82 -5.37 -7.71 4.07
N HIS A 83 -4.49 -7.29 3.17
CA HIS A 83 -3.29 -8.03 2.79
C HIS A 83 -2.39 -8.27 4.01
N SER A 84 -2.05 -7.20 4.75
CA SER A 84 -1.28 -7.28 6.00
C SER A 84 -1.93 -8.20 7.03
N GLY A 85 -3.25 -8.12 7.22
CA GLY A 85 -3.98 -8.95 8.17
C GLY A 85 -3.96 -10.45 7.82
N ILE A 86 -4.15 -10.79 6.55
CA ILE A 86 -4.06 -12.17 6.07
C ILE A 86 -2.65 -12.72 6.29
N MET A 87 -1.63 -11.96 5.88
CA MET A 87 -0.23 -12.30 6.07
C MET A 87 0.12 -12.46 7.55
N ALA A 88 -0.35 -11.57 8.43
CA ALA A 88 -0.12 -11.68 9.88
C ALA A 88 -0.66 -12.99 10.46
N VAL A 89 -1.88 -13.39 10.08
CA VAL A 89 -2.46 -14.67 10.53
C VAL A 89 -1.62 -15.85 10.04
N GLN A 90 -1.15 -15.82 8.80
CA GLN A 90 -0.30 -16.87 8.23
C GLN A 90 1.07 -16.93 8.92
N ALA A 91 1.74 -15.80 9.09
CA ALA A 91 3.06 -15.69 9.72
C ALA A 91 3.08 -16.05 11.22
N ILE A 92 1.95 -15.90 11.92
CA ILE A 92 1.82 -16.38 13.30
C ILE A 92 1.70 -17.91 13.36
N ARG A 93 1.02 -18.50 12.37
CA ARG A 93 0.75 -19.96 12.32
C ARG A 93 1.93 -20.76 11.79
N ASP A 94 2.69 -20.21 10.85
CA ASP A 94 3.86 -20.85 10.27
C ASP A 94 5.16 -20.21 10.78
N THR A 95 6.00 -21.01 11.43
CA THR A 95 7.30 -20.54 11.94
C THR A 95 8.25 -20.11 10.83
N ALA A 96 8.13 -20.69 9.63
CA ALA A 96 8.97 -20.33 8.48
C ALA A 96 8.72 -18.88 8.02
N GLU A 97 7.51 -18.38 8.24
CA GLU A 97 7.04 -17.07 7.77
C GLU A 97 7.21 -15.95 8.81
N ARG A 98 7.78 -16.22 9.98
CA ARG A 98 7.88 -15.22 11.06
C ARG A 98 8.72 -13.99 10.71
N GLY A 99 9.63 -14.09 9.75
CA GLY A 99 10.40 -12.94 9.29
C GLY A 99 9.52 -11.83 8.68
N HIS A 100 8.37 -12.20 8.12
CA HIS A 100 7.37 -11.25 7.59
C HIS A 100 6.76 -10.36 8.68
N LEU A 101 6.72 -10.80 9.95
CA LEU A 101 6.18 -9.99 11.06
C LEU A 101 6.98 -8.70 11.30
N LEU A 102 8.24 -8.66 10.85
CA LEU A 102 9.09 -7.48 10.87
C LEU A 102 9.29 -6.86 9.47
N GLY A 103 8.81 -7.52 8.42
CA GLY A 103 9.02 -7.15 7.02
C GLY A 103 7.80 -6.47 6.38
N ASP A 104 7.22 -7.13 5.38
CA ASP A 104 6.10 -6.63 4.58
C ASP A 104 4.81 -6.36 5.40
N ILE A 105 4.51 -7.17 6.42
CA ILE A 105 3.31 -7.03 7.26
C ILE A 105 3.20 -5.64 7.90
N PRO A 106 4.14 -5.19 8.74
CA PRO A 106 4.05 -3.88 9.38
C PRO A 106 4.10 -2.74 8.36
N VAL A 107 4.83 -2.89 7.25
CA VAL A 107 4.90 -1.86 6.20
C VAL A 107 3.53 -1.65 5.56
N LEU A 108 2.85 -2.72 5.14
CA LEU A 108 1.50 -2.62 4.55
C LEU A 108 0.46 -2.11 5.56
N ALA A 109 0.59 -2.48 6.83
CA ALA A 109 -0.29 -1.95 7.87
C ALA A 109 -0.15 -0.43 8.01
N ILE A 110 1.10 0.07 8.06
CA ILE A 110 1.39 1.51 8.15
C ILE A 110 0.85 2.25 6.92
N VAL A 111 1.10 1.73 5.71
CA VAL A 111 0.57 2.32 4.47
C VAL A 111 -0.96 2.44 4.54
N GLY A 112 -1.63 1.36 4.94
CA GLY A 112 -3.08 1.32 5.08
C GLY A 112 -3.62 2.36 6.07
N ILE A 113 -3.04 2.43 7.27
CA ILE A 113 -3.45 3.37 8.31
C ILE A 113 -3.24 4.82 7.86
N VAL A 114 -2.06 5.13 7.32
CA VAL A 114 -1.70 6.49 6.89
C VAL A 114 -2.63 6.96 5.76
N LEU A 115 -2.90 6.11 4.76
CA LEU A 115 -3.78 6.47 3.65
C LEU A 115 -5.24 6.62 4.09
N LEU A 116 -5.73 5.80 5.05
CA LEU A 116 -7.07 6.00 5.62
C LEU A 116 -7.18 7.31 6.40
N ALA A 117 -6.18 7.61 7.24
CA ALA A 117 -6.18 8.81 8.07
C ALA A 117 -6.18 10.10 7.23
N LEU A 118 -5.56 10.07 6.05
CA LEU A 118 -5.44 11.21 5.15
C LEU A 118 -6.39 11.16 3.96
N ALA A 119 -7.26 10.15 3.87
CA ALA A 119 -8.15 9.98 2.74
C ALA A 119 -9.01 11.25 2.52
N PRO A 120 -9.14 11.75 1.28
CA PRO A 120 -9.98 12.91 1.00
C PRO A 120 -11.42 12.66 1.50
N LYS A 121 -12.02 13.69 2.09
CA LYS A 121 -13.45 13.64 2.43
C LYS A 121 -14.26 13.53 1.13
N SER A 122 -15.40 12.84 1.19
CA SER A 122 -16.31 12.80 0.05
C SER A 122 -16.61 14.23 -0.40
N PRO A 123 -16.68 14.49 -1.71
CA PRO A 123 -17.27 15.73 -2.20
C PRO A 123 -18.63 15.85 -1.52
N ALA A 124 -18.89 16.96 -0.83
CA ALA A 124 -20.22 17.22 -0.33
C ALA A 124 -21.16 17.12 -1.54
N MET A 125 -22.13 16.22 -1.48
CA MET A 125 -23.17 16.13 -2.50
C MET A 125 -23.84 17.50 -2.45
N GLY A 126 -23.51 18.37 -3.41
CA GLY A 126 -24.08 19.70 -3.50
C GLY A 126 -25.59 19.52 -3.43
N SER A 127 -26.22 20.23 -2.49
CA SER A 127 -27.67 20.33 -2.41
C SER A 127 -28.19 20.60 -3.82
N ALA A 128 -28.80 19.58 -4.41
CA ALA A 128 -29.55 19.74 -5.64
C ALA A 128 -30.74 20.64 -5.29
N THR A 129 -30.59 21.93 -5.59
CA THR A 129 -31.68 22.90 -5.68
C THR A 129 -32.07 23.04 -7.14
#